data_AF-X1L4F1-F1
#
_entry.id   AF-X1L4F1-F1
#
_cell.length_a   1.000
_cell.length_b   1.000
_cell.length_c   1.000
_cell.angle_alpha   90.00
_cell.angle_beta   90.00
_cell.angle_gamma   90.00
#
_symmetry.space_group_name_H-M   'P 1'
#
loop_
_entity.id
_entity.type
_entity.pdbx_description
1 polymer ?
#
loop_
_entity_poly.entity_id
_entity_poly.type
_entity_poly.pdbx_seq_one_letter_code
_entity_poly.pdbx_strand_id
1 'polypeptide(L)'
;MLEAHKRGVEVRIFTDDMTSWSEKSRLDSLNKFFPVKTDKDPASFMHHKFCVIDEKIVWTGSFNPTYSGSSRENNNALVVMSSLLAAQFIKEFERLWEEESLSLNLN
;
A
#
# COMPACT_ATOMS: atom_id res chain seq x y z
N MET A 1 -0.67 -3.99 11.10
CA MET A 1 0.70 -3.75 10.60
C MET A 1 1.72 -3.72 11.74
N LEU A 2 1.68 -2.78 12.69
CA LEU A 2 2.61 -2.77 13.84
C LEU A 2 2.63 -4.08 14.64
N GLU A 3 1.45 -4.62 14.98
CA GLU A 3 1.38 -5.92 15.66
C GLU A 3 1.83 -7.09 14.78
N ALA A 4 1.72 -6.99 13.46
CA ALA A 4 2.25 -8.01 12.55
C ALA A 4 3.79 -7.95 12.54
N HIS A 5 4.36 -6.75 12.43
CA HIS A 5 5.79 -6.51 12.53
C HIS A 5 6.37 -6.99 13.87
N LYS A 6 5.69 -6.74 15.00
CA LYS A 6 6.09 -7.27 16.31
C LYS A 6 6.12 -8.80 16.37
N ARG A 7 5.30 -9.49 15.56
CA ARG A 7 5.33 -10.95 15.41
C ARG A 7 6.40 -11.44 14.43
N GLY A 8 7.22 -10.55 13.87
CA GLY A 8 8.26 -10.88 12.89
C GLY A 8 7.77 -10.97 11.45
N VAL A 9 6.54 -10.53 11.16
CA VAL A 9 6.02 -10.48 9.78
C VAL A 9 6.66 -9.33 9.02
N GLU A 10 7.15 -9.60 7.81
CA GLU A 10 7.62 -8.55 6.90
C GLU A 10 6.45 -7.66 6.47
N VAL A 11 6.63 -6.35 6.55
CA VAL A 11 5.64 -5.36 6.12
C VAL A 11 6.31 -4.38 5.20
N ARG A 12 5.67 -4.06 4.08
CA ARG A 12 6.06 -2.99 3.14
C ARG A 12 4.80 -2.21 2.75
N ILE A 13 4.89 -0.89 2.64
CA ILE A 13 3.77 -0.02 2.27
C ILE A 13 4.18 0.88 1.11
N PHE A 14 3.41 0.85 0.02
CA PHE A 14 3.50 1.82 -1.05
C PHE A 14 2.19 2.61 -1.11
N THR A 15 2.25 3.93 -1.19
CA THR A 15 1.08 4.80 -1.09
C THR A 15 1.24 6.06 -1.93
N ASP A 16 0.22 6.90 -1.98
CA ASP A 16 0.23 8.17 -2.71
C ASP A 16 1.00 9.25 -1.92
N ASP A 17 1.68 10.18 -2.59
CA ASP A 17 2.24 11.38 -1.94
C ASP A 17 1.18 12.45 -1.63
N MET A 18 0.01 12.38 -2.29
CA MET A 18 -1.09 13.34 -2.17
C MET A 18 -2.02 13.11 -0.96
N THR A 19 -1.59 12.35 0.04
CA THR A 19 -2.38 12.16 1.27
C THR A 19 -2.42 13.45 2.11
N SER A 20 -3.53 13.69 2.81
CA SER A 20 -3.63 14.85 3.73
C SER A 20 -2.43 14.91 4.69
N TRP A 21 -2.02 16.11 5.10
CA TRP A 21 -0.86 16.33 5.99
C TRP A 21 -0.85 15.43 7.23
N SER A 22 -2.02 15.15 7.82
CA SER A 22 -2.15 14.25 8.97
C SER A 22 -1.87 12.79 8.63
N GLU A 23 -2.33 12.31 7.47
CA GLU A 23 -2.08 10.93 7.03
C GLU A 23 -0.62 10.74 6.61
N LYS A 24 -0.04 11.73 5.93
CA LYS A 24 1.39 11.75 5.63
C LYS A 24 2.24 11.66 6.90
N SER A 25 1.93 12.44 7.93
CA SER A 25 2.64 12.38 9.22
C SER A 25 2.53 11.02 9.90
N ARG A 26 1.36 10.36 9.81
CA ARG A 26 1.17 9.00 10.34
C ARG A 26 2.00 7.97 9.56
N LEU A 27 2.02 8.03 8.23
CA LEU A 27 2.81 7.16 7.37
C LEU A 27 4.32 7.35 7.60
N ASP A 28 4.77 8.61 7.67
CA ASP A 28 6.16 8.96 8.00
C ASP A 28 6.56 8.36 9.36
N SER A 29 5.65 8.38 10.34
CA SER A 29 5.91 7.80 11.66
C SER A 29 6.03 6.27 11.66
N LEU A 30 5.49 5.58 10.65
CA LEU A 30 5.59 4.13 10.49
C LEU A 30 6.91 3.69 9.85
N ASN A 31 7.56 4.58 9.08
CA ASN A 31 8.78 4.27 8.36
C ASN A 31 9.96 3.89 9.27
N LYS A 32 9.87 4.20 10.57
CA LYS A 32 10.84 3.75 11.60
C LYS A 32 10.74 2.27 11.97
N PHE A 33 9.66 1.59 11.60
CA PHE A 33 9.44 0.17 11.91
C PHE A 33 9.60 -0.72 10.69
N PHE A 34 9.16 -0.26 9.52
CA PHE A 34 9.24 -1.00 8.27
C PHE A 34 9.20 -0.04 7.08
N PRO A 35 9.67 -0.45 5.89
CA PRO A 35 9.74 0.43 4.73
C PRO A 35 8.37 0.95 4.30
N VAL A 36 8.28 2.27 4.17
CA VAL A 36 7.16 2.99 3.57
C VAL A 36 7.68 3.85 2.42
N LYS A 37 7.09 3.70 1.24
CA LYS A 37 7.38 4.48 0.04
C LYS A 37 6.12 5.18 -0.45
N THR A 38 6.33 6.31 -1.11
CA THR A 38 5.26 7.07 -1.76
C THR A 38 5.52 7.12 -3.26
N ASP A 39 4.45 7.10 -4.05
CA ASP A 39 4.51 7.54 -5.43
C ASP A 39 5.01 8.99 -5.47
N LYS A 40 5.87 9.32 -6.42
CA LYS A 40 6.41 10.67 -6.63
C LYS A 40 6.26 11.11 -8.07
N ASP A 41 5.60 10.31 -8.91
CA ASP A 41 5.34 10.67 -10.29
C ASP A 41 4.21 11.72 -10.34
N PRO A 42 4.51 12.99 -10.69
CA PRO A 42 3.50 14.03 -10.74
C PRO A 42 2.50 13.85 -11.90
N ALA A 43 2.76 12.93 -12.84
CA ALA A 43 1.89 12.63 -13.97
C ALA A 43 0.91 11.48 -13.69
N SER A 44 1.08 10.77 -12.57
CA SER A 44 0.34 9.57 -12.19
C SER A 44 -0.34 9.78 -10.84
N PHE A 45 -1.49 9.12 -10.63
CA PHE A 45 -2.13 9.06 -9.32
C PHE A 45 -2.12 7.62 -8.82
N MET A 46 -1.43 7.38 -7.70
CA MET A 46 -1.40 6.07 -7.05
C MET A 46 -2.75 5.73 -6.41
N HIS A 47 -3.70 5.25 -7.22
CA HIS A 47 -5.09 5.02 -6.81
C HIS A 47 -5.40 3.56 -6.43
N HIS A 48 -4.40 2.68 -6.42
CA HIS A 48 -4.60 1.29 -6.00
C HIS A 48 -4.97 1.19 -4.52
N LYS A 49 -5.93 0.32 -4.20
CA LYS A 49 -6.24 -0.09 -2.82
C LYS A 49 -6.18 -1.61 -2.76
N PHE A 50 -5.02 -2.15 -2.41
CA PHE A 50 -4.88 -3.58 -2.17
C PHE A 50 -3.88 -3.89 -1.07
N CYS A 51 -3.94 -5.12 -0.55
CA CYS A 51 -2.98 -5.70 0.37
C CYS A 51 -2.82 -7.19 0.03
N VAL A 52 -1.58 -7.67 -0.04
CA VAL A 52 -1.29 -9.09 -0.20
C VAL A 52 -0.75 -9.63 1.12
N ILE A 53 -1.29 -10.76 1.57
CA ILE A 53 -0.93 -11.40 2.85
C ILE A 53 -0.51 -12.85 2.55
N ASP A 54 0.64 -13.24 3.10
CA ASP A 54 1.22 -14.59 3.04
C ASP A 54 1.28 -15.20 1.62
N GLU A 55 1.40 -14.35 0.58
CA GLU A 55 1.42 -14.74 -0.83
C GLU A 55 0.18 -15.56 -1.27
N LYS A 56 -0.92 -15.42 -0.53
CA LYS A 56 -2.11 -16.29 -0.65
C LYS A 56 -3.42 -15.52 -0.64
N ILE A 57 -3.45 -14.38 0.06
CA ILE A 57 -4.67 -13.62 0.27
C ILE A 57 -4.48 -12.25 -0.36
N VAL A 58 -5.43 -11.85 -1.20
CA VAL A 58 -5.52 -10.48 -1.72
C VAL A 58 -6.75 -9.84 -1.12
N TRP A 59 -6.54 -8.72 -0.44
CA TRP A 59 -7.58 -7.75 -0.17
C TRP A 59 -7.51 -6.65 -1.23
N THR A 60 -8.64 -6.31 -1.86
CA THR A 60 -8.69 -5.24 -2.89
C THR A 60 -10.11 -4.68 -3.05
N GLY A 61 -10.25 -3.52 -3.68
CA GLY A 61 -11.54 -2.92 -4.02
C GLY A 61 -11.48 -1.41 -4.22
N SER A 62 -12.64 -0.76 -4.16
CA SER A 62 -12.72 0.71 -4.19
C SER A 62 -12.45 1.34 -2.81
N PHE A 63 -12.54 0.54 -1.74
CA PHE A 63 -12.45 1.01 -0.36
C PHE A 63 -11.08 1.62 -0.02
N ASN A 64 -11.10 2.87 0.44
CA ASN A 64 -9.98 3.48 1.13
C ASN A 64 -10.08 3.19 2.64
N PRO A 65 -9.00 2.75 3.33
CA PRO A 65 -8.99 2.47 4.77
C PRO A 65 -8.95 3.76 5.61
N THR A 66 -9.90 4.65 5.38
CA THR A 66 -10.09 5.92 6.08
C THR A 66 -11.44 5.94 6.80
N TYR A 67 -11.64 6.95 7.64
CA TYR A 67 -12.94 7.15 8.29
C TYR A 67 -14.07 7.39 7.26
N SER A 68 -13.83 8.18 6.21
CA SER A 68 -14.84 8.43 5.18
C SER A 68 -15.14 7.16 4.37
N GLY A 69 -14.11 6.41 3.99
CA GLY A 69 -14.22 5.17 3.24
C GLY A 69 -15.07 4.11 3.94
N SER A 70 -15.04 4.11 5.28
CA SER A 70 -15.77 3.16 6.14
C SER A 70 -17.16 3.61 6.61
N SER A 71 -17.47 4.91 6.56
CA SER A 71 -18.73 5.41 7.14
C SER A 71 -19.60 6.24 6.20
N ARG A 72 -19.07 6.69 5.05
CA ARG A 72 -19.76 7.65 4.17
C ARG A 72 -19.74 7.29 2.70
N GLU A 73 -18.70 6.59 2.25
CA GLU A 73 -18.53 6.24 0.84
C GLU A 73 -19.14 4.87 0.54
N ASN A 74 -19.88 4.77 -0.56
CA ASN A 74 -20.36 3.48 -1.06
C ASN A 74 -19.21 2.76 -1.76
N ASN A 75 -18.55 1.86 -1.04
CA ASN A 75 -17.38 1.14 -1.50
C ASN A 75 -17.60 -0.38 -1.55
N ASN A 76 -16.77 -1.06 -2.33
CA ASN A 76 -16.62 -2.51 -2.24
C ASN A 76 -15.24 -2.87 -1.67
N ALA A 77 -15.20 -4.02 -0.98
CA ALA A 77 -13.98 -4.67 -0.56
C ALA A 77 -14.13 -6.18 -0.81
N LEU A 78 -13.10 -6.77 -1.40
CA LEU A 78 -13.03 -8.18 -1.74
C LEU A 78 -11.85 -8.79 -0.99
N VAL A 79 -12.05 -9.99 -0.45
CA VAL A 79 -10.97 -10.84 0.06
C VAL A 79 -10.96 -12.10 -0.80
N VAL A 80 -9.87 -12.32 -1.50
CA VAL A 80 -9.71 -13.44 -2.42
C VAL A 80 -8.55 -14.31 -1.93
N MET A 81 -8.84 -15.60 -1.68
CA MET A 81 -7.84 -16.59 -1.31
C MET A 81 -7.36 -17.30 -2.58
N SER A 82 -6.25 -16.84 -3.15
CA SER A 82 -5.67 -17.40 -4.37
C SER A 82 -4.20 -16.97 -4.49
N SER A 83 -3.28 -17.93 -4.39
CA SER A 83 -1.85 -17.66 -4.62
C SER A 83 -1.55 -17.20 -6.04
N LEU A 84 -2.33 -17.66 -7.03
CA LEU A 84 -2.17 -17.21 -8.41
C LEU A 84 -2.48 -15.72 -8.54
N LEU A 85 -3.58 -15.26 -7.92
CA LEU A 85 -3.93 -13.84 -7.93
C LEU A 85 -2.94 -13.03 -7.10
N ALA A 86 -2.56 -13.52 -5.93
CA ALA A 86 -1.58 -12.89 -5.06
C ALA A 86 -0.26 -12.63 -5.81
N ALA A 87 0.24 -13.60 -6.58
CA ALA A 87 1.45 -13.43 -7.38
C ALA A 87 1.36 -12.28 -8.40
N GLN A 88 0.18 -12.05 -9.01
CA GLN A 88 -0.01 -10.92 -9.94
C GLN A 88 -0.01 -9.57 -9.21
N PHE A 89 -0.66 -9.48 -8.05
CA PHE A 89 -0.65 -8.25 -7.24
C PHE A 89 0.73 -7.97 -6.64
N ILE A 90 1.48 -9.00 -6.24
CA ILE A 90 2.88 -8.87 -5.81
C ILE A 90 3.73 -8.33 -6.96
N LYS A 91 3.60 -8.89 -8.17
CA LYS A 91 4.34 -8.41 -9.34
C LYS A 91 4.13 -6.92 -9.59
N GLU A 92 2.88 -6.45 -9.50
CA GLU A 92 2.58 -5.04 -9.67
C GLU A 92 3.11 -4.19 -8.50
N PHE A 93 3.02 -4.68 -7.28
CA PHE A 93 3.62 -4.00 -6.12
C PHE A 93 5.13 -3.83 -6.27
N GLU A 94 5.86 -4.88 -6.69
CA GLU A 94 7.31 -4.80 -6.90
C GLU A 94 7.66 -3.83 -8.03
N ARG A 95 6.88 -3.80 -9.13
CA ARG A 95 7.07 -2.81 -10.21
C ARG A 95 7.03 -1.38 -9.67
N LEU A 96 5.98 -1.05 -8.91
CA LEU A 96 5.82 0.28 -8.28
C LEU A 96 6.97 0.56 -7.28
N TRP A 97 7.36 -0.45 -6.50
CA TRP A 97 8.40 -0.34 -5.49
C TRP A 97 9.79 -0.06 -6.08
N GLU A 98 10.11 -0.68 -7.21
CA GLU A 98 11.37 -0.53 -7.95
C GLU A 98 11.44 0.79 -8.71
N GLU A 99 10.34 1.22 -9.36
CA GLU A 99 10.27 2.51 -10.08
C GLU A 99 10.60 3.69 -9.16
N GLU A 100 10.08 3.69 -7.93
CA GLU A 100 10.44 4.70 -6.93
C GLU A 100 11.93 4.65 -6.58
N SER A 101 12.52 3.45 -6.48
CA SER A 101 13.94 3.28 -6.17
C SER A 101 14.83 3.90 -7.27
N LEU A 102 14.43 3.77 -8.53
CA LEU A 102 15.16 4.35 -9.67
C LEU A 102 15.03 5.87 -9.70
N SER A 103 13.86 6.42 -9.38
CA SER A 103 13.62 7.87 -9.33
C SER A 103 14.49 8.58 -8.28
N LEU A 104 14.81 7.91 -7.17
CA LEU A 104 15.68 8.43 -6.12
C LEU A 104 17.18 8.45 -6.50
N ASN A 105 17.61 7.58 -7.41
CA ASN A 105 19.02 7.50 -7.84
C ASN A 105 19.37 8.47 -8.98
N LEU A 106 18.39 9.19 -9.50
CA LEU A 106 18.53 10.13 -10.62
C LEU A 106 18.48 11.61 -10.17
N ASN A 107 18.41 11.88 -8.87
CA ASN A 107 18.43 13.21 -8.25
C ASN A 107 19.62 13.35 -7.28
#